data_AF-L1M3X8-F1
#
_entry.id   AF-L1M3X8-F1
#
_cell.length_a   1.000
_cell.length_b   1.000
_cell.length_c   1.000
_cell.angle_alpha   90.00
_cell.angle_beta   90.00
_cell.angle_gamma   90.00
#
_symmetry.space_group_name_H-M   'P 1'
#
loop_
_entity.id
_entity.type
_entity.pdbx_description
1 polymer ?
#
loop_
_entity_poly.entity_id
_entity_poly.type
_entity_poly.pdbx_seq_one_letter_code
_entity_poly.pdbx_strand_id
1 'polypeptide(L)'
;MKLAELERQRISLTALIGEENDRHKKQMDNLSKDLAETNRLIAASADGLDLDALKIAESVLEVRGSYDKAGNDRAFALQKAVDDLANGAAALKRTYFGTKSYAHWHGQFVECSYGMAPSHGSVIFSIGIRRSELGRDLSESEIEASLYYLRNLQRIQAASVQTAA
;
A
#
# COMPACT_ATOMS: atom_id res chain seq x y z
N MET A 1 27.36 35.18 35.91
CA MET A 1 27.33 35.05 34.44
C MET A 1 27.12 36.41 33.81
N LYS A 2 27.79 36.67 32.68
CA LYS A 2 27.58 37.89 31.88
C LYS A 2 26.42 37.69 30.91
N LEU A 3 25.77 38.77 30.48
CA LEU A 3 24.63 38.75 29.54
C LEU A 3 24.93 37.91 28.27
N ALA A 4 26.13 38.04 27.71
CA ALA A 4 26.55 37.28 26.53
C ALA A 4 26.66 35.76 26.76
N GLU A 5 26.85 35.30 27.99
CA GLU A 5 26.84 33.87 28.33
C GLU A 5 25.41 33.34 28.40
N LEU A 6 24.49 34.12 28.98
CA LEU A 6 23.06 33.78 29.03
C LEU A 6 22.44 33.72 27.63
N GLU A 7 22.81 34.64 26.73
CA GLU A 7 22.34 34.63 25.34
C GLU A 7 22.83 33.41 24.55
N ARG A 8 24.11 33.03 24.72
CA ARG A 8 24.64 31.80 24.13
C ARG A 8 23.95 30.56 24.69
N GLN A 9 23.68 30.52 25.98
CA GLN A 9 22.96 29.43 26.61
C GLN A 9 21.51 29.34 26.09
N ARG A 10 20.80 30.47 25.95
CA ARG A 10 19.46 30.50 25.36
C ARG A 10 19.44 29.93 23.94
N ILE A 11 20.37 30.35 23.08
CA ILE A 11 20.47 29.86 21.70
C ILE A 11 20.70 28.34 21.70
N SER A 12 21.62 27.85 22.54
CA SER A 12 21.90 26.42 22.66
C SER A 12 20.68 25.63 23.15
N LEU A 13 19.97 26.13 24.16
CA LEU A 13 18.76 25.48 24.68
C LEU A 13 17.65 25.44 23.63
N THR A 14 17.43 26.51 22.87
CA THR A 14 16.43 26.52 21.78
C THR A 14 16.76 25.50 20.69
N ALA A 15 18.05 25.36 20.33
CA ALA A 15 18.48 24.36 19.36
C ALA A 15 18.22 22.92 19.87
N LEU A 16 18.58 22.64 21.13
CA LEU A 16 18.34 21.33 21.76
C LEU A 16 16.84 21.00 21.85
N ILE A 17 15.99 21.97 22.18
CA ILE A 17 14.53 21.80 22.18
C ILE A 17 14.04 21.46 20.77
N GLY A 18 14.56 22.13 19.73
CA GLY A 18 14.24 21.83 18.34
C GLY A 18 14.58 20.40 17.95
N GLU A 19 15.82 19.96 18.26
CA GLU A 19 16.29 18.60 17.95
C GLU A 19 15.48 17.51 18.68
N GLU A 20 15.17 17.69 19.96
CA GLU A 20 14.35 16.75 20.72
C GLU A 20 12.91 16.70 20.21
N ASN A 21 12.32 17.84 19.82
CA ASN A 21 10.99 17.87 19.19
C ASN A 21 10.99 17.10 17.86
N ASP A 22 11.99 17.28 17.02
CA ASP A 22 12.11 16.56 15.75
C ASP A 22 12.29 15.05 15.96
N ARG A 23 13.09 14.65 16.96
CA ARG A 23 13.26 13.24 17.33
C ARG A 23 11.95 12.64 17.84
N HIS A 24 11.30 13.33 18.78
CA HIS A 24 10.04 12.87 19.36
C HIS A 24 8.96 12.75 18.29
N LYS A 25 8.85 13.72 17.37
CA LYS A 25 7.91 13.66 16.26
C LYS A 25 8.15 12.44 15.37
N LYS A 26 9.40 12.19 14.96
CA LYS A 26 9.74 11.00 14.16
C LYS A 26 9.39 9.70 14.89
N GLN A 27 9.67 9.63 16.18
CA GLN A 27 9.34 8.46 16.99
C GLN A 27 7.82 8.27 17.11
N MET A 28 7.07 9.35 17.34
CA MET A 28 5.62 9.30 17.39
C MET A 28 5.01 8.90 16.05
N ASP A 29 5.54 9.40 14.93
CA ASP A 29 5.10 9.02 13.60
C ASP A 29 5.32 7.52 13.34
N ASN A 30 6.46 6.97 13.78
CA ASN A 30 6.75 5.53 13.64
C ASN A 30 5.83 4.68 14.52
N LEU A 31 5.70 5.02 15.81
CA LEU A 31 4.82 4.28 16.73
C LEU A 31 3.36 4.33 16.28
N SER A 32 2.91 5.46 15.73
CA SER A 32 1.55 5.60 15.21
C SER A 32 1.32 4.72 13.98
N LYS A 33 2.33 4.57 13.11
CA LYS A 33 2.27 3.63 11.98
C LYS A 33 2.22 2.18 12.45
N ASP A 34 3.08 1.82 13.40
CA ASP A 34 3.14 0.47 13.95
C ASP A 34 1.83 0.10 14.66
N LEU A 35 1.22 1.05 15.38
CA LEU A 35 -0.09 0.88 16.01
C LEU A 35 -1.20 0.66 14.98
N ALA A 36 -1.24 1.48 13.93
CA ALA A 36 -2.22 1.36 12.86
C ALA A 36 -2.11 0.00 12.15
N GLU A 37 -0.89 -0.46 11.88
CA GLU A 37 -0.63 -1.77 11.29
C GLU A 37 -1.02 -2.92 12.22
N THR A 38 -0.70 -2.81 13.51
CA THR A 38 -1.07 -3.83 14.51
C THR A 38 -2.59 -3.96 14.61
N ASN A 39 -3.31 -2.85 14.69
CA ASN A 39 -4.76 -2.87 14.74
C ASN A 39 -5.37 -3.45 13.46
N ARG A 40 -4.80 -3.17 12.27
CA ARG A 40 -5.20 -3.80 11.01
C ARG A 40 -5.07 -5.32 11.05
N LEU A 41 -3.95 -5.83 11.57
CA LEU A 41 -3.72 -7.27 11.71
C LEU A 41 -4.67 -7.91 12.73
N ILE A 42 -4.99 -7.22 13.83
CA ILE A 42 -6.00 -7.68 14.80
C ILE A 42 -7.36 -7.79 14.13
N ALA A 43 -7.79 -6.77 13.39
CA ALA A 43 -9.07 -6.77 12.68
C ALA A 43 -9.12 -7.89 11.63
N ALA A 44 -8.05 -8.06 10.83
CA ALA A 44 -7.95 -9.13 9.86
C ALA A 44 -8.03 -10.53 10.52
N SER A 45 -7.36 -10.70 11.65
CA SER A 45 -7.40 -11.95 12.42
C SER A 45 -8.79 -12.23 13.00
N ALA A 46 -9.45 -11.20 13.54
CA ALA A 46 -10.82 -11.29 14.07
C ALA A 46 -11.83 -11.68 12.97
N ASP A 47 -11.61 -11.23 11.73
CA ASP A 47 -12.38 -11.60 10.55
C ASP A 47 -12.00 -13.01 10.01
N GLY A 48 -11.08 -13.73 10.66
CA GLY A 48 -10.65 -15.06 10.26
C GLY A 48 -9.77 -15.09 9.00
N LEU A 49 -9.07 -13.99 8.71
CA LEU A 49 -8.09 -13.94 7.63
C LEU A 49 -6.76 -14.57 8.07
N ASP A 50 -6.13 -15.30 7.14
CA ASP A 50 -4.82 -15.90 7.36
C ASP A 50 -3.73 -14.83 7.28
N LEU A 51 -3.19 -14.44 8.43
CA LEU A 51 -2.20 -13.37 8.53
C LEU A 51 -0.88 -13.72 7.84
N ASP A 52 -0.50 -14.99 7.79
CA ASP A 52 0.76 -15.40 7.17
C ASP A 52 0.63 -15.36 5.65
N ALA A 53 -0.52 -15.80 5.11
CA ALA A 53 -0.85 -15.60 3.71
C ALA A 53 -0.88 -14.10 3.33
N LEU A 54 -1.46 -13.24 4.18
CA LEU A 54 -1.46 -11.79 3.94
C LEU A 54 -0.03 -11.22 3.89
N LYS A 55 0.84 -11.58 4.83
CA LYS A 55 2.23 -11.11 4.85
C LYS A 55 3.00 -11.55 3.61
N ILE A 56 2.85 -12.82 3.20
CA ILE A 56 3.51 -13.33 2.00
C ILE A 56 3.01 -12.56 0.78
N ALA A 57 1.69 -12.43 0.62
CA ALA A 57 1.10 -11.70 -0.49
C ALA A 57 1.54 -10.23 -0.52
N GLU A 58 1.53 -9.54 0.62
CA GLU A 58 1.92 -8.13 0.72
C GLU A 58 3.42 -7.92 0.50
N SER A 59 4.25 -8.95 0.65
CA SER A 59 5.68 -8.88 0.30
C SER A 59 5.93 -8.92 -1.22
N VAL A 60 4.95 -9.41 -2.00
CA VAL A 60 5.05 -9.56 -3.45
C VAL A 60 4.15 -8.59 -4.21
N LEU A 61 2.89 -8.45 -3.80
CA LEU A 61 1.90 -7.60 -4.46
C LEU A 61 2.00 -6.15 -3.99
N GLU A 62 1.70 -5.26 -4.93
CA GLU A 62 1.40 -3.87 -4.67
C GLU A 62 -0.03 -3.57 -5.13
N VAL A 63 -0.92 -3.33 -4.17
CA VAL A 63 -2.28 -2.83 -4.44
C VAL A 63 -2.35 -1.37 -4.03
N ARG A 64 -2.72 -0.49 -4.97
CA ARG A 64 -2.89 0.94 -4.73
C ARG A 64 -4.34 1.34 -4.95
N GLY A 65 -4.82 2.28 -4.13
CA GLY A 65 -6.21 2.73 -4.15
C GLY A 65 -7.15 1.78 -3.41
N SER A 66 -8.42 2.16 -3.34
CA SER A 66 -9.46 1.37 -2.69
C SER A 66 -10.33 0.68 -3.74
N TYR A 67 -10.58 -0.61 -3.54
CA TYR A 67 -11.40 -1.42 -4.44
C TYR A 67 -12.82 -0.84 -4.57
N ASP A 68 -13.42 -0.39 -3.48
CA ASP A 68 -14.78 0.18 -3.51
C ASP A 68 -14.85 1.52 -4.25
N LYS A 69 -13.70 2.21 -4.39
CA LYS A 69 -13.56 3.47 -5.15
C LYS A 69 -12.95 3.26 -6.54
N ALA A 70 -12.77 2.02 -6.99
CA ALA A 70 -12.12 1.70 -8.26
C ALA A 70 -13.05 1.82 -9.49
N GLY A 71 -14.30 2.25 -9.30
CA GLY A 71 -15.27 2.49 -10.36
C GLY A 71 -15.73 1.22 -11.08
N ASN A 72 -16.14 1.36 -12.34
CA ASN A 72 -16.97 0.36 -13.03
C ASN A 72 -16.24 -0.95 -13.37
N ASP A 73 -15.02 -0.88 -13.90
CA ASP A 73 -14.27 -2.05 -14.37
C ASP A 73 -13.42 -2.71 -13.27
N ARG A 74 -13.64 -2.37 -11.99
CA ARG A 74 -12.84 -2.88 -10.86
C ARG A 74 -12.83 -4.40 -10.75
N ALA A 75 -13.97 -5.04 -11.03
CA ALA A 75 -14.10 -6.49 -10.99
C ALA A 75 -13.31 -7.14 -12.13
N PHE A 76 -13.33 -6.52 -13.31
CA PHE A 76 -12.55 -6.97 -14.45
C PHE A 76 -11.04 -6.82 -14.20
N ALA A 77 -10.60 -5.69 -13.66
CA ALA A 77 -9.18 -5.48 -13.31
C ALA A 77 -8.69 -6.52 -12.28
N LEU A 78 -9.50 -6.79 -11.24
CA LEU A 78 -9.20 -7.82 -10.24
C LEU A 78 -9.12 -9.21 -10.85
N GLN A 79 -10.14 -9.59 -11.65
CA GLN A 79 -10.17 -10.92 -12.26
C GLN A 79 -9.01 -11.10 -13.25
N LYS A 80 -8.63 -10.06 -13.99
CA LYS A 80 -7.47 -10.09 -14.89
C LYS A 80 -6.16 -10.36 -14.15
N ALA A 81 -5.97 -9.74 -12.98
CA ALA A 81 -4.80 -10.00 -12.12
C ALA A 81 -4.80 -11.43 -11.56
N VAL A 82 -5.97 -11.91 -11.11
CA VAL A 82 -6.14 -13.28 -10.63
C VAL A 82 -5.83 -14.30 -11.72
N ASP A 83 -6.35 -14.10 -12.93
CA ASP A 83 -6.13 -15.00 -14.06
C ASP A 83 -4.64 -15.02 -14.45
N ASP A 84 -3.97 -13.87 -14.45
CA ASP A 84 -2.55 -13.82 -14.78
C ASP A 84 -1.68 -14.50 -13.70
N LEU A 85 -1.96 -14.28 -12.41
CA LEU A 85 -1.29 -14.97 -11.31
C LEU A 85 -1.45 -16.49 -11.38
N ALA A 86 -2.69 -16.96 -11.63
CA ALA A 86 -2.97 -18.39 -11.79
C ALA A 86 -2.21 -19.02 -12.98
N ASN A 87 -1.79 -18.20 -13.94
CA ASN A 87 -0.98 -18.61 -15.10
C ASN A 87 0.52 -18.22 -14.96
N GLY A 88 1.01 -17.96 -13.74
CA GLY A 88 2.43 -17.69 -13.49
C GLY A 88 2.87 -16.22 -13.60
N ALA A 89 1.92 -15.29 -13.57
CA ALA A 89 2.13 -13.83 -13.48
C ALA A 89 2.91 -13.22 -14.65
N ALA A 90 2.72 -13.74 -15.86
CA ALA A 90 3.52 -13.34 -17.02
C ALA A 90 3.27 -11.88 -17.42
N ALA A 91 2.03 -11.39 -17.37
CA ALA A 91 1.72 -9.99 -17.67
C ALA A 91 2.10 -9.09 -16.49
N LEU A 92 1.77 -9.48 -15.25
CA LEU A 92 2.05 -8.73 -14.03
C LEU A 92 3.54 -8.50 -13.77
N LYS A 93 4.44 -9.28 -14.36
CA LYS A 93 5.89 -9.01 -14.35
C LYS A 93 6.30 -7.81 -15.21
N ARG A 94 5.43 -7.34 -16.10
CA ARG A 94 5.71 -6.26 -17.07
C ARG A 94 4.76 -5.08 -16.93
N THR A 95 3.53 -5.35 -16.53
CA THR A 95 2.44 -4.39 -16.44
C THR A 95 1.77 -4.47 -15.07
N TYR A 96 1.01 -3.44 -14.72
CA TYR A 96 0.00 -3.48 -13.68
C TYR A 96 -1.38 -3.38 -14.31
N PHE A 97 -2.36 -4.02 -13.67
CA PHE A 97 -3.77 -3.92 -14.04
C PHE A 97 -4.47 -2.96 -13.11
N GLY A 98 -5.43 -2.20 -13.61
CA GLY A 98 -6.11 -1.23 -12.77
C GLY A 98 -7.30 -0.59 -13.43
N THR A 99 -7.74 0.48 -12.80
CA THR A 99 -8.77 1.35 -13.36
C THR A 99 -8.31 2.81 -13.29
N LYS A 100 -8.80 3.60 -14.22
CA LYS A 100 -8.54 5.04 -14.29
C LYS A 100 -9.83 5.85 -14.24
N SER A 101 -9.68 7.13 -13.91
CA SER A 101 -10.73 8.14 -14.02
C SER A 101 -10.31 9.20 -15.05
N TYR A 102 -11.22 9.56 -15.96
CA TYR A 102 -11.03 10.62 -16.94
C TYR A 102 -12.36 11.26 -17.32
N ALA A 103 -12.48 12.59 -17.21
CA ALA A 103 -13.71 13.33 -17.50
C ALA A 103 -14.93 12.70 -16.79
N HIS A 104 -15.92 12.23 -17.54
CA HIS A 104 -17.13 11.58 -17.02
C HIS A 104 -17.02 10.04 -16.93
N TRP A 105 -15.88 9.45 -17.31
CA TRP A 105 -15.64 8.02 -17.18
C TRP A 105 -14.87 7.72 -15.89
N HIS A 106 -15.52 7.02 -14.97
CA HIS A 106 -14.94 6.62 -13.69
C HIS A 106 -14.79 5.10 -13.59
N GLY A 107 -13.53 4.64 -13.55
CA GLY A 107 -13.18 3.24 -13.43
C GLY A 107 -13.11 2.50 -14.75
N GLN A 108 -12.54 3.12 -15.79
CA GLN A 108 -12.20 2.41 -17.04
C GLN A 108 -10.97 1.53 -16.82
N PHE A 109 -10.99 0.29 -17.29
CA PHE A 109 -9.86 -0.63 -17.22
C PHE A 109 -8.60 -0.04 -17.89
N VAL A 110 -7.46 -0.29 -17.27
CA VAL A 110 -6.13 -0.02 -17.83
C VAL A 110 -5.18 -1.16 -17.56
N GLU A 111 -4.32 -1.40 -18.55
CA GLU A 111 -3.10 -2.17 -18.42
C GLU A 111 -1.95 -1.24 -18.80
N CYS A 112 -0.98 -1.07 -17.92
CA CYS A 112 0.12 -0.14 -18.14
C CYS A 112 1.44 -0.77 -17.69
N SER A 113 2.49 -0.59 -18.49
CA SER A 113 3.84 -1.03 -18.10
C SER A 113 4.33 -0.31 -16.85
N TYR A 114 5.17 -0.96 -16.06
CA TYR A 114 5.78 -0.30 -14.90
C TYR A 114 6.54 0.97 -15.30
N GLY A 115 6.30 2.06 -14.55
CA GLY A 115 6.85 3.39 -14.86
C GLY A 115 6.05 4.18 -15.90
N MET A 116 5.04 3.58 -16.51
CA MET A 116 4.15 4.23 -17.47
C MET A 116 2.77 4.51 -16.85
N ALA A 117 2.06 5.46 -17.44
CA ALA A 117 0.71 5.87 -17.07
C ALA A 117 -0.20 5.88 -18.30
N PRO A 118 -1.53 5.80 -18.14
CA PRO A 118 -2.45 5.92 -19.27
C PRO A 118 -2.32 7.31 -19.92
N SER A 119 -2.51 7.37 -21.24
CA SER A 119 -2.37 8.63 -22.01
C SER A 119 -3.34 9.73 -21.56
N HIS A 120 -4.52 9.35 -21.07
CA HIS A 120 -5.53 10.27 -20.54
C HIS A 120 -6.10 9.73 -19.24
N GLY A 121 -6.31 10.64 -18.29
CA GLY A 121 -6.83 10.35 -16.96
C GLY A 121 -5.74 10.02 -15.95
N SER A 122 -6.18 9.56 -14.79
CA SER A 122 -5.30 9.14 -13.71
C SER A 122 -5.75 7.78 -13.18
N VAL A 123 -4.78 6.92 -12.88
CA VAL A 123 -5.04 5.62 -12.24
C VAL A 123 -5.59 5.87 -10.85
N ILE A 124 -6.73 5.24 -10.53
CA ILE A 124 -7.41 5.36 -9.23
C ILE A 124 -7.31 4.08 -8.40
N PHE A 125 -7.05 2.95 -9.06
CA PHE A 125 -6.82 1.65 -8.45
C PHE A 125 -5.88 0.84 -9.33
N SER A 126 -4.94 0.12 -8.72
CA SER A 126 -4.04 -0.78 -9.46
C SER A 126 -3.60 -1.97 -8.62
N ILE A 127 -3.38 -3.09 -9.30
CA ILE A 127 -2.80 -4.33 -8.80
C ILE A 127 -1.56 -4.59 -9.66
N GLY A 128 -0.41 -4.68 -9.01
CA GLY A 128 0.87 -5.01 -9.61
C GLY A 128 1.72 -5.89 -8.69
N ILE A 129 2.88 -6.28 -9.19
CA ILE A 129 3.97 -6.87 -8.43
C ILE A 129 4.90 -5.74 -7.98
N ARG A 130 5.41 -5.84 -6.75
CA ARG A 130 6.38 -4.90 -6.22
C ARG A 130 7.63 -4.89 -7.08
N ARG A 131 8.21 -3.69 -7.24
CA ARG A 131 9.38 -3.49 -8.09
C ARG A 131 10.58 -4.37 -7.72
N SER A 132 10.74 -4.71 -6.44
CA SER A 132 11.80 -5.61 -5.95
C SER A 132 11.65 -7.04 -6.46
N GLU A 133 10.43 -7.47 -6.78
CA GLU A 133 10.12 -8.87 -7.13
C GLU A 133 9.98 -9.10 -8.64
N LEU A 134 9.97 -8.04 -9.46
CA LEU A 134 9.78 -8.14 -10.92
C LEU A 134 10.89 -8.95 -11.64
N GLY A 135 12.08 -9.04 -11.04
CA GLY A 135 13.25 -9.68 -11.64
C GLY A 135 13.35 -11.19 -11.43
N ARG A 136 12.40 -11.81 -10.72
CA ARG A 136 12.41 -13.24 -10.40
C ARG A 136 11.07 -13.91 -10.67
N ASP A 137 11.08 -15.23 -10.63
CA ASP A 137 9.86 -16.01 -10.63
C ASP A 137 9.25 -16.04 -9.22
N LEU A 138 7.92 -16.00 -9.18
CA LEU A 138 7.17 -16.18 -7.94
C LEU A 138 7.10 -17.67 -7.64
N SER A 139 7.32 -18.02 -6.39
CA SER A 139 7.10 -19.37 -5.88
C SER A 139 5.61 -19.71 -5.84
N GLU A 140 5.28 -21.00 -5.79
CA GLU A 140 3.89 -21.46 -5.70
C GLU A 140 3.17 -20.90 -4.46
N SER A 141 3.86 -20.85 -3.32
CA SER A 141 3.31 -20.28 -2.08
C SER A 141 3.03 -18.78 -2.19
N GLU A 142 3.86 -18.03 -2.91
CA GLU A 142 3.63 -16.60 -3.16
C GLU A 142 2.45 -16.38 -4.11
N ILE A 143 2.30 -17.22 -5.12
CA ILE A 143 1.15 -17.18 -6.02
C ILE A 143 -0.13 -17.52 -5.24
N GLU A 144 -0.13 -18.59 -4.45
CA GLU A 144 -1.27 -19.00 -3.63
C GLU A 144 -1.68 -17.90 -2.65
N ALA A 145 -0.71 -17.34 -1.92
CA ALA A 145 -0.93 -16.21 -1.00
C ALA A 145 -1.48 -14.98 -1.74
N SER A 146 -0.93 -14.64 -2.90
CA SER A 146 -1.38 -13.53 -3.74
C SER A 146 -2.82 -13.71 -4.22
N LEU A 147 -3.19 -14.93 -4.64
CA LEU A 147 -4.55 -15.29 -5.02
C LEU A 147 -5.50 -15.19 -3.82
N TYR A 148 -5.09 -15.70 -2.65
CA TYR A 148 -5.85 -15.58 -1.41
C TYR A 148 -6.13 -14.10 -1.06
N TYR A 149 -5.10 -13.27 -1.13
CA TYR A 149 -5.19 -11.83 -0.87
C TYR A 149 -6.20 -11.16 -1.82
N LEU A 150 -6.07 -11.38 -3.13
CA LEU A 150 -6.96 -10.77 -4.12
C LEU A 150 -8.41 -11.25 -3.97
N ARG A 151 -8.64 -12.52 -3.63
CA ARG A 151 -10.00 -13.05 -3.37
C ARG A 151 -10.62 -12.49 -2.09
N ASN A 152 -9.82 -12.03 -1.13
CA ASN A 152 -10.27 -11.41 0.10
C ASN A 152 -10.08 -9.88 0.13
N LEU A 153 -9.73 -9.26 -1.00
CA LEU A 153 -9.31 -7.86 -1.06
C LEU A 153 -10.29 -6.89 -0.40
N GLN A 154 -11.59 -7.05 -0.65
CA GLN A 154 -12.62 -6.20 -0.05
C GLN A 154 -12.66 -6.32 1.48
N ARG A 155 -12.58 -7.54 2.00
CA ARG A 155 -12.59 -7.81 3.45
C ARG A 155 -11.35 -7.21 4.10
N ILE A 156 -10.18 -7.41 3.50
CA ILE A 156 -8.90 -6.86 3.96
C ILE A 156 -8.96 -5.33 4.02
N GLN A 157 -9.47 -4.68 2.97
CA GLN A 157 -9.60 -3.23 2.95
C GLN A 157 -10.66 -2.70 3.93
N ALA A 158 -11.77 -3.41 4.12
CA ALA A 158 -12.79 -3.05 5.09
C ALA A 158 -12.28 -3.09 6.54
N ALA A 159 -11.54 -4.16 6.90
CA ALA A 159 -10.90 -4.30 8.22
C ALA A 159 -9.89 -3.17 8.49
N SER A 160 -9.21 -2.70 7.44
CA SER A 160 -8.25 -1.59 7.53
C SER A 160 -8.92 -0.24 7.78
N VAL A 161 -10.12 -0.02 7.25
CA VAL A 161 -10.85 1.26 7.42
C VAL A 161 -11.47 1.38 8.81
N GLN A 162 -11.99 0.29 9.38
CA GLN A 162 -12.57 0.27 10.73
C GLN A 162 -11.56 0.65 11.83
N THR A 163 -10.29 0.42 11.56
CA THR A 163 -9.18 0.71 12.47
C THR A 163 -8.73 2.18 12.44
N ALA A 164 -9.00 2.89 11.35
CA ALA A 164 -8.55 4.27 11.12
C ALA A 164 -9.59 5.33 11.54
N ALA A 165 -10.80 4.90 11.92
CA ALA A 165 -11.90 5.74 12.41
C ALA A 165 -11.94 5.74 13.94
#